data_AF-A0A317BF47-F1
#
_entry.id   AF-A0A317BF47-F1
#
_cell.length_a   1.000
_cell.length_b   1.000
_cell.length_c   1.000
_cell.angle_alpha   90.00
_cell.angle_beta   90.00
_cell.angle_gamma   90.00
#
_symmetry.space_group_name_H-M   'P 1'
#
loop_
_entity.id
_entity.type
_entity.pdbx_description
1 polymer ?
#
loop_
_entity_poly.entity_id
_entity_poly.type
_entity_poly.pdbx_seq_one_letter_code
_entity_poly.pdbx_strand_id
1 'polypeptide(L)'
;MVAAHLPDLKAAKENGLRTVYVERAGEEDWSEEQIDEAREAGWVDIWVGEGGNRGFITMAERLGIDVESGKGERLSASVPSHMG
;
A
#
# COMPACT_ATOMS: atom_id res chain seq x y z
N MET A 1 -0.27 11.34 -1.90
CA MET A 1 -0.31 10.15 -1.01
C MET A 1 0.81 9.23 -1.44
N VAL A 2 1.50 8.57 -0.51
CA VAL A 2 2.58 7.62 -0.82
C VAL A 2 2.46 6.36 0.03
N ALA A 3 2.82 5.21 -0.55
CA ALA A 3 3.03 3.95 0.15
C ALA A 3 4.50 3.53 -0.04
N ALA A 4 5.24 3.39 1.06
CA ALA A 4 6.68 3.15 1.07
C ALA A 4 7.13 2.58 2.42
N HIS A 5 8.43 2.36 2.60
CA HIS A 5 9.01 1.95 3.88
C HIS A 5 9.00 3.11 4.89
N LEU A 6 9.05 2.79 6.19
CA LEU A 6 8.94 3.76 7.29
C LEU A 6 9.84 5.02 7.18
N PRO A 7 11.13 4.94 6.76
CA PRO A 7 11.96 6.14 6.58
C PRO A 7 11.41 7.12 5.55
N ASP A 8 10.89 6.62 4.43
CA ASP A 8 10.35 7.43 3.34
C ASP A 8 9.02 8.07 3.75
N LEU A 9 8.23 7.35 4.57
CA LEU A 9 6.96 7.85 5.09
C LEU A 9 7.14 9.04 6.03
N LYS A 10 8.18 9.05 6.86
CA LYS A 10 8.51 10.22 7.69
C LYS A 10 8.71 11.48 6.85
N ALA A 11 9.58 11.40 5.84
CA ALA A 11 9.84 12.54 4.95
C ALA A 11 8.58 12.95 4.17
N ALA A 12 7.78 11.98 3.71
CA ALA A 12 6.52 12.27 3.02
C ALA A 12 5.51 12.98 3.93
N LYS A 13 5.43 12.61 5.21
CA LYS A 13 4.55 13.23 6.19
C LYS A 13 4.92 14.69 6.46
N GLU A 14 6.21 14.98 6.57
CA GLU A 14 6.74 16.34 6.72
C GLU A 14 6.39 17.24 5.52
N ASN A 15 6.21 16.65 4.35
CA ASN A 15 5.76 17.35 3.13
C ASN A 15 4.22 17.41 2.99
N GLY A 16 3.46 17.02 4.01
CA GLY A 16 1.99 17.08 4.01
C GLY A 16 1.32 16.01 3.14
N LEU A 17 2.05 14.96 2.74
CA LEU A 17 1.46 13.85 2.01
C LEU A 17 0.76 12.90 2.99
N ARG A 18 -0.37 12.34 2.55
CA ARG A 18 -0.99 11.18 3.22
C ARG A 18 -0.11 9.94 3.04
N THR A 19 0.21 9.25 4.12
CA THR A 19 1.18 8.14 4.16
C THR A 19 0.51 6.80 4.44
N VAL A 20 0.97 5.75 3.78
CA VAL A 20 0.44 4.39 3.94
C VAL A 20 1.60 3.43 4.16
N TYR A 21 1.52 2.65 5.23
CA TYR A 21 2.44 1.55 5.49
C TYR A 21 1.71 0.23 5.25
N VAL A 22 2.37 -0.68 4.53
CA VAL A 22 1.87 -2.03 4.24
C VAL A 22 2.95 -3.02 4.63
N GLU A 23 2.70 -3.70 5.75
CA GLU A 23 3.58 -4.71 6.30
C GLU A 23 3.60 -5.96 5.43
N ARG A 24 4.81 -6.48 5.17
CA ARG A 24 5.05 -7.69 4.40
C ARG A 24 6.08 -8.52 5.14
N ALA A 25 5.69 -9.73 5.54
CA ALA A 25 6.54 -10.61 6.32
C ALA A 25 7.92 -10.80 5.68
N GLY A 26 8.98 -10.42 6.39
CA GLY A 26 10.37 -10.59 5.96
C GLY A 26 10.90 -9.57 4.95
N GLU A 27 10.17 -8.49 4.65
CA GLU A 27 10.64 -7.41 3.77
C GLU A 27 11.20 -6.21 4.55
N GLU A 28 10.87 -6.07 5.84
CA GLU A 28 11.32 -4.94 6.66
C GLU A 28 12.52 -5.28 7.55
N ASP A 29 13.55 -4.44 7.49
CA ASP A 29 14.78 -4.55 8.28
C ASP A 29 14.65 -3.93 9.70
N TRP A 30 13.45 -3.48 10.08
CA TRP A 30 13.20 -2.74 11.34
C TRP A 30 12.71 -3.70 12.43
N SER A 31 13.15 -3.49 13.67
CA SER A 31 12.63 -4.24 14.81
C SER A 31 11.20 -3.81 15.15
N GLU A 32 10.48 -4.68 15.87
CA GLU A 32 9.13 -4.38 16.36
C GLU A 32 9.10 -3.06 17.15
N GLU A 33 10.14 -2.75 17.95
CA GLU A 33 10.19 -1.48 18.69
C GLU A 33 10.29 -0.26 17.76
N GLN A 34 11.04 -0.35 16.66
CA GLN A 34 11.18 0.76 15.70
C GLN A 34 9.88 1.00 14.93
N ILE A 35 9.16 -0.09 14.64
CA ILE A 35 7.85 -0.07 14.01
C ILE A 35 6.82 0.59 14.94
N ASP A 36 6.82 0.22 16.21
CA ASP A 36 5.96 0.83 17.23
C ASP A 36 6.28 2.32 17.43
N GLU A 37 7.56 2.70 17.49
CA GLU A 37 7.96 4.10 17.57
C GLU A 37 7.43 4.91 16.38
N ALA A 38 7.55 4.38 15.16
CA ALA A 38 7.07 5.06 13.96
C ALA A 38 5.53 5.23 13.96
N ARG A 39 4.83 4.26 14.54
CA ARG A 39 3.37 4.31 14.73
C ARG A 39 2.98 5.37 15.75
N GLU A 40 3.65 5.43 16.90
CA GLU A 40 3.42 6.43 17.94
C GLU A 40 3.79 7.84 17.48
N ALA A 41 4.84 7.97 16.67
CA ALA A 41 5.29 9.24 16.11
C ALA A 41 4.33 9.82 15.04
N GLY A 42 3.30 9.06 14.64
CA GLY A 42 2.24 9.53 13.75
C GLY A 42 2.67 9.73 12.29
N TRP A 43 3.72 9.02 11.85
CA TRP A 43 4.23 9.12 10.48
C TRP A 43 3.31 8.46 9.45
N VAL A 44 2.43 7.57 9.89
CA VAL A 44 1.60 6.71 9.04
C VAL A 44 0.12 7.02 9.24
N ASP A 45 -0.58 7.42 8.18
CA ASP A 45 -2.04 7.65 8.23
C ASP A 45 -2.85 6.35 8.10
N ILE A 46 -2.34 5.39 7.32
CA ILE A 46 -3.00 4.09 7.12
C ILE A 46 -2.00 2.97 7.35
N TRP A 47 -2.27 2.13 8.35
CA TRP A 47 -1.45 0.98 8.69
C TRP A 47 -2.09 -0.34 8.27
N VAL A 48 -1.52 -1.03 7.29
CA VAL A 48 -1.95 -2.37 6.87
C VAL A 48 -0.92 -3.37 7.40
N GLY A 49 -1.20 -3.97 8.55
CA GLY A 49 -0.27 -4.91 9.19
C GLY A 49 -0.27 -6.31 8.55
N GLU A 50 0.55 -7.22 9.08
CA GLU A 50 0.76 -8.59 8.56
C GLU A 50 -0.56 -9.39 8.48
N GLY A 51 -1.48 -9.18 9.43
CA GLY A 51 -2.84 -9.74 9.43
C GLY A 51 -3.84 -9.03 8.49
N GLY A 52 -3.41 -8.00 7.77
CA GLY A 52 -4.17 -7.27 6.77
C GLY A 52 -4.23 -8.05 5.47
N ASN A 53 -5.03 -9.13 5.49
CA ASN A 53 -5.09 -10.27 4.55
C ASN A 53 -5.02 -10.01 3.03
N ARG A 54 -4.98 -8.78 2.53
CA ARG A 54 -4.81 -8.47 1.09
C ARG A 54 -3.97 -7.22 0.77
N GLY A 55 -3.17 -6.68 1.69
CA GLY A 55 -2.23 -5.58 1.43
C GLY A 55 -2.92 -4.33 0.82
N PHE A 56 -2.56 -3.97 -0.42
CA PHE A 56 -3.16 -2.82 -1.14
C PHE A 56 -4.67 -2.91 -1.34
N ILE A 57 -5.25 -4.11 -1.36
CA ILE A 57 -6.71 -4.26 -1.43
C ILE A 57 -7.33 -3.77 -0.11
N THR A 58 -6.75 -4.17 1.03
CA THR A 58 -7.20 -3.68 2.35
C THR A 58 -7.02 -2.16 2.48
N MET A 59 -5.97 -1.60 1.90
CA MET A 59 -5.83 -0.14 1.78
C MET A 59 -6.97 0.47 0.95
N ALA A 60 -7.26 -0.08 -0.23
CA ALA A 60 -8.31 0.43 -1.11
C ALA A 60 -9.69 0.42 -0.43
N GLU A 61 -10.02 -0.64 0.31
CA GLU A 61 -11.24 -0.72 1.10
C GLU A 61 -11.32 0.37 2.18
N ARG A 62 -10.21 0.65 2.88
CA ARG A 62 -10.14 1.75 3.86
C ARG A 62 -10.24 3.13 3.22
N LEU A 63 -9.97 3.24 1.93
CA LEU A 63 -10.21 4.45 1.14
C LEU A 63 -11.65 4.55 0.63
N GLY A 64 -12.50 3.55 0.90
CA GLY A 64 -13.88 3.49 0.41
C GLY A 64 -13.98 3.08 -1.05
N ILE A 65 -12.95 2.42 -1.60
CA ILE A 65 -12.96 1.87 -2.95
C ILE A 65 -13.53 0.46 -2.88
N ASP A 66 -14.62 0.22 -3.61
CA ASP A 66 -15.16 -1.12 -3.79
C ASP A 66 -14.22 -1.93 -4.67
N VAL A 67 -13.51 -2.87 -4.06
CA VAL A 67 -12.63 -3.79 -4.77
C VAL A 67 -13.43 -5.05 -5.06
N GLU A 68 -14.12 -5.09 -6.21
CA GLU A 68 -14.71 -6.33 -6.67
C GLU A 68 -13.61 -7.39 -6.79
N SER A 69 -13.91 -8.63 -6.38
CA SER A 69 -13.01 -9.78 -6.52
C SER A 69 -12.97 -10.22 -7.99
N GLY A 70 -12.58 -9.32 -8.89
CA GLY A 70 -12.47 -9.56 -10.31
C GLY A 70 -11.34 -10.53 -10.55
N LYS A 71 -11.68 -11.77 -10.94
CA LYS A 71 -10.77 -12.62 -11.71
C LYS A 71 -10.29 -11.75 -12.88
N GLY A 72 -9.03 -11.34 -12.86
CA GLY A 72 -8.52 -10.27 -13.71
C GLY A 72 -8.95 -10.41 -15.17
N GLU A 73 -9.85 -9.54 -15.61
CA GLU A 73 -9.96 -9.27 -17.04
C GLU A 73 -8.68 -8.56 -17.44
N ARG A 74 -7.84 -9.30 -18.16
CA ARG A 74 -6.66 -8.78 -18.83
C ARG A 74 -7.12 -7.69 -19.80
N LEU A 75 -6.93 -6.43 -19.42
CA LEU A 75 -7.00 -5.31 -20.36
C LEU A 75 -5.73 -5.30 -21.23
N SER A 76 -5.56 -6.33 -22.05
CA SER A 76 -4.57 -6.32 -23.13
C SER A 76 -5.29 -5.84 -24.38
N ALA A 77 -5.27 -4.52 -24.60
CA ALA A 77 -5.59 -3.92 -25.89
C ALA A 77 -4.44 -4.25 -26.87
N SER A 78 -4.42 -5.49 -27.35
CA SER A 78 -3.60 -5.90 -28.49
C SER A 78 -4.45 -5.74 -29.74
N VAL A 79 -4.13 -4.71 -30.51
CA VAL A 79 -4.74 -4.32 -31.79
C VAL A 79 -4.98 -5.54 -32.71
N PRO A 80 -6.17 -5.74 -33.30
CA PRO A 80 -6.33 -6.77 -34.31
C PRO A 80 -5.64 -6.33 -35.61
N SER A 81 -4.50 -6.96 -35.91
CA SER A 81 -3.87 -6.83 -37.21
C SER A 81 -4.67 -7.61 -38.27
N HIS A 82 -5.24 -6.83 -39.17
CA HIS A 82 -5.34 -7.07 -40.62
C HIS A 82 -6.42 -8.04 -41.16
N MET A 83 -7.33 -7.42 -41.93
CA MET A 83 -8.15 -8.02 -42.99
C MET A 83 -7.29 -8.81 -43.98
N GLY A 84 -7.76 -9.97 -44.40
CA GLY A 84 -7.29 -10.72 -45.56
C GLY A 84 -8.37 -11.69 -46.02
#